data_AF-A0AAC9FHJ8-F1
#
_entry.id   AF-A0AAC9FHJ8-F1
#
_cell.length_a   1.000
_cell.length_b   1.000
_cell.length_c   1.000
_cell.angle_alpha   90.00
_cell.angle_beta   90.00
_cell.angle_gamma   90.00
#
_symmetry.space_group_name_H-M   'P 1'
#
loop_
_entity.id
_entity.type
_entity.pdbx_description
1 polymer ?
#
loop_
_entity_poly.entity_id
_entity_poly.type
_entity_poly.pdbx_seq_one_letter_code
_entity_poly.pdbx_strand_id
1 'polypeptide(L)'
;MTNTLVNASADLAGVRLPRAPKWTLTGGFTIKKELSSDWQFQLSANARYTTNYDFYPAALGPLQFARQKAYALVNMSADIRKNLGNGDRAFSIGVYANNVTDTRYFYQKNTQATFGLSDIVAEPIGYGVRTSITF
;
A
#
# COMPACT_ATOMS: atom_id res chain seq x y z
N MET A 1 -23.41 -17.81 44.61
CA MET A 1 -23.55 -18.29 43.22
C MET A 1 -22.44 -17.65 42.41
N THR A 2 -21.40 -18.43 42.11
CA THR A 2 -20.19 -17.98 41.40
C THR A 2 -20.54 -17.84 39.93
N ASN A 3 -20.55 -16.61 39.41
CA ASN A 3 -20.86 -16.34 38.02
C ASN A 3 -19.63 -16.68 37.16
N THR A 4 -19.55 -17.92 36.70
CA THR A 4 -18.53 -18.35 35.74
C THR A 4 -18.73 -17.58 34.45
N LEU A 5 -17.80 -16.69 34.12
CA LEU A 5 -17.65 -16.12 32.79
C LEU A 5 -17.35 -17.30 31.85
N VAL A 6 -18.38 -17.82 31.21
CA VAL A 6 -18.21 -18.77 30.10
C VAL A 6 -17.40 -18.03 29.06
N ASN A 7 -16.16 -18.44 28.84
CA ASN A 7 -15.43 -18.13 27.62
C ASN A 7 -16.26 -18.74 26.50
N ALA A 8 -17.26 -18.00 26.00
CA ALA A 8 -17.97 -18.35 24.81
C ALA A 8 -16.92 -18.28 23.70
N SER A 9 -16.36 -19.43 23.34
CA SER A 9 -15.68 -19.59 22.07
C SER A 9 -16.71 -19.22 21.02
N ALA A 10 -16.67 -17.98 20.52
CA ALA A 10 -17.51 -17.58 19.43
C ALA A 10 -17.20 -18.54 18.27
N ASP A 11 -18.21 -19.24 17.77
CA ASP A 11 -18.03 -20.07 16.58
C ASP A 11 -17.73 -19.13 15.41
N LEU A 12 -16.49 -19.21 14.92
CA LEU A 12 -16.01 -18.44 13.77
C LEU A 12 -15.95 -19.30 12.51
N ALA A 13 -16.53 -20.51 12.51
CA ALA A 13 -16.62 -21.34 11.32
C ALA A 13 -17.35 -20.58 10.20
N GLY A 14 -16.72 -20.54 9.02
CA GLY A 14 -17.26 -19.82 7.85
C GLY A 14 -17.10 -18.30 7.87
N VAL A 15 -16.55 -17.72 8.95
CA VAL A 15 -16.24 -16.29 9.02
C VAL A 15 -14.97 -15.99 8.23
N ARG A 16 -14.94 -14.87 7.51
CA ARG A 16 -13.74 -14.43 6.79
C ARG A 16 -12.59 -14.20 7.75
N LEU A 17 -11.41 -14.70 7.38
CA LEU A 17 -10.19 -14.42 8.13
C LEU A 17 -9.86 -12.91 8.07
N PRO A 18 -9.49 -12.30 9.21
CA PRO A 18 -9.08 -10.91 9.22
C PRO A 18 -7.87 -10.67 8.32
N ARG A 19 -7.86 -9.54 7.62
CA ARG A 19 -6.78 -9.09 6.71
C ARG A 19 -6.45 -10.10 5.60
N ALA A 20 -7.39 -10.97 5.26
CA ALA A 20 -7.27 -11.94 4.17
C ALA A 20 -8.18 -11.54 3.00
N PRO A 21 -7.72 -10.65 2.10
CA PRO A 21 -8.44 -10.36 0.87
C PRO A 21 -8.54 -11.63 0.01
N LYS A 22 -9.66 -11.81 -0.69
CA LYS A 22 -9.88 -12.98 -1.55
C LYS A 22 -8.89 -13.03 -2.72
N TRP A 23 -8.64 -11.86 -3.31
CA TRP A 23 -7.68 -11.67 -4.40
C TRP A 23 -6.88 -10.40 -4.17
N THR A 24 -5.59 -10.48 -4.50
CA THR A 24 -4.68 -9.35 -4.66
C THR A 24 -4.02 -9.49 -6.02
N LEU A 25 -4.02 -8.42 -6.81
CA LEU A 25 -3.35 -8.34 -8.09
C LEU A 25 -2.28 -7.25 -8.02
N THR A 26 -1.08 -7.56 -8.51
CA THR A 26 0.02 -6.61 -8.62
C THR A 26 0.54 -6.62 -10.04
N GLY A 27 0.81 -5.45 -10.60
CA GLY A 27 1.41 -5.30 -11.91
C GLY A 27 2.28 -4.07 -11.96
N GLY A 28 3.28 -4.08 -12.83
CA GLY A 28 4.17 -2.94 -13.01
C GLY A 28 4.83 -2.97 -14.38
N PHE A 29 5.26 -1.80 -14.83
CA PHE A 29 6.06 -1.66 -16.04
C PHE A 29 7.17 -0.64 -15.82
N THR A 30 8.27 -0.87 -16.52
CA THR A 30 9.41 0.05 -16.57
C THR A 30 9.79 0.27 -18.02
N ILE A 31 9.88 1.53 -18.43
CA ILE A 31 10.35 1.96 -19.73
C ILE A 31 11.71 2.61 -19.52
N LYS A 32 12.73 2.15 -20.26
CA LYS A 32 14.05 2.77 -20.31
C LYS A 32 14.27 3.30 -21.71
N LYS A 33 14.78 4.53 -21.82
CA LYS A 33 15.09 5.17 -23.08
C LYS A 33 16.45 5.84 -23.00
N GLU A 34 17.33 5.55 -23.94
CA GLU A 34 18.56 6.32 -24.12
C GLU A 34 18.20 7.69 -24.70
N LEU A 35 18.58 8.75 -24.00
CA LEU A 35 18.41 10.13 -24.46
C LEU A 35 19.63 10.58 -25.28
N SER A 36 20.82 10.13 -24.90
CA SER A 36 22.08 10.29 -25.64
C SER A 36 23.09 9.22 -25.17
N SER A 37 24.34 9.27 -25.66
CA SER A 37 25.41 8.31 -25.28
C SER A 37 25.63 8.22 -23.77
N ASP A 38 25.43 9.33 -23.06
CA ASP A 38 25.73 9.41 -21.63
C ASP A 38 24.47 9.53 -20.77
N TRP A 39 23.28 9.63 -21.37
CA TRP A 39 22.05 9.91 -20.65
C TRP A 39 20.99 8.84 -20.89
N GLN A 40 20.44 8.32 -19.80
CA GLN A 40 19.32 7.37 -19.81
C GLN A 40 18.14 7.95 -19.02
N PHE A 41 16.96 7.86 -19.59
CA PHE A 41 15.69 8.10 -18.92
C PHE A 41 15.05 6.76 -18.53
N GLN A 42 14.44 6.71 -17.36
CA GLN A 42 13.63 5.59 -16.92
C GLN A 42 12.32 6.10 -16.32
N LEU A 43 11.21 5.48 -16.72
CA LEU A 43 9.88 5.67 -16.15
C LEU A 43 9.41 4.32 -15.60
N SER A 44 8.97 4.30 -14.35
CA SER A 44 8.39 3.11 -13.73
C SER A 44 7.02 3.42 -13.14
N ALA A 45 6.09 2.48 -13.29
CA ALA A 45 4.79 2.52 -12.65
C ALA A 45 4.45 1.15 -12.08
N ASN A 46 3.91 1.12 -10.87
CA ASN A 46 3.49 -0.09 -10.16
C ASN A 46 2.08 0.10 -9.63
N ALA A 47 1.21 -0.87 -9.86
CA ALA A 47 -0.15 -0.89 -9.38
C ALA A 47 -0.42 -2.12 -8.52
N ARG A 48 -1.15 -1.95 -7.43
CA ARG A 48 -1.66 -3.03 -6.58
C ARG A 48 -3.15 -2.84 -6.38
N TYR A 49 -3.93 -3.85 -6.72
CA TYR A 49 -5.35 -3.94 -6.41
C TYR A 49 -5.59 -5.03 -5.37
N THR A 50 -6.42 -4.73 -4.36
CA THR A 50 -6.90 -5.72 -3.41
C THR A 50 -8.41 -5.67 -3.30
N THR A 51 -9.01 -6.85 -3.24
CA THR A 51 -10.41 -7.01 -2.87
C THR A 51 -10.66 -6.63 -1.41
N ASN A 52 -11.93 -6.51 -1.04
CA ASN A 52 -12.33 -6.18 0.32
C ASN A 52 -11.87 -7.24 1.33
N TYR A 53 -11.57 -6.79 2.55
CA TYR A 53 -11.22 -7.66 3.66
C TYR A 53 -11.73 -7.07 4.97
N ASP A 54 -11.80 -7.90 6.01
CA ASP A 54 -12.25 -7.48 7.34
C ASP A 54 -11.02 -7.28 8.24
N PHE A 55 -10.96 -6.21 9.04
CA PHE A 55 -9.86 -5.98 10.00
C PHE A 55 -9.94 -6.89 11.22
N TYR A 56 -11.13 -7.39 11.53
CA TYR A 56 -11.46 -8.26 12.66
C TYR A 56 -12.49 -9.31 12.23
N PRO A 57 -12.63 -10.44 12.97
CA PRO A 57 -13.62 -11.47 12.63
C PRO A 57 -15.03 -10.88 12.52
N ALA A 58 -15.76 -11.32 11.49
CA ALA A 58 -17.12 -10.84 11.17
C ALA A 58 -17.24 -9.31 11.05
N ALA A 59 -16.14 -8.60 10.79
CA ALA A 59 -16.08 -7.13 10.72
C ALA A 59 -16.72 -6.41 11.94
N LEU A 60 -16.62 -7.02 13.13
CA LEU A 60 -17.16 -6.53 14.41
C LEU A 60 -18.71 -6.48 14.45
N GLY A 61 -19.38 -7.42 13.77
CA GLY A 61 -20.81 -7.64 13.87
C GLY A 61 -21.61 -7.23 12.61
N PRO A 62 -22.95 -7.17 12.70
CA PRO A 62 -23.82 -7.03 11.53
C PRO A 62 -23.65 -5.71 10.75
N LEU A 63 -23.15 -4.66 11.42
CA LEU A 63 -22.89 -3.36 10.81
C LEU A 63 -21.60 -3.33 9.98
N GLN A 64 -20.75 -4.36 10.08
CA GLN A 64 -19.52 -4.54 9.29
C GLN A 64 -18.57 -3.32 9.29
N PHE A 65 -18.51 -2.58 10.39
CA PHE A 65 -17.71 -1.34 10.50
C PHE A 65 -16.22 -1.56 10.23
N ALA A 66 -15.70 -2.72 10.62
CA ALA A 66 -14.31 -3.09 10.41
C ALA A 66 -14.02 -3.69 9.02
N ARG A 67 -14.86 -3.42 8.00
CA ARG A 67 -14.59 -3.83 6.62
C ARG A 67 -13.82 -2.77 5.85
N GLN A 68 -12.69 -3.18 5.25
CA GLN A 68 -11.97 -2.41 4.25
C GLN A 68 -12.62 -2.62 2.88
N LYS A 69 -12.99 -1.54 2.19
CA LYS A 69 -13.44 -1.61 0.79
C LYS A 69 -12.28 -2.00 -0.12
N ALA A 70 -12.58 -2.62 -1.26
CA ALA A 70 -11.58 -2.88 -2.29
C ALA A 70 -10.94 -1.56 -2.75
N TYR A 71 -9.65 -1.58 -3.03
CA TYR A 71 -8.91 -0.38 -3.46
C TYR A 71 -7.74 -0.75 -4.36
N ALA A 72 -7.30 0.24 -5.15
CA ALA A 72 -6.10 0.16 -5.96
C ALA A 72 -5.12 1.25 -5.53
N LEU A 73 -3.83 0.93 -5.47
CA LEU A 73 -2.75 1.88 -5.26
C LEU A 73 -1.88 1.90 -6.50
N VAL A 74 -1.56 3.09 -6.99
CA VAL A 74 -0.64 3.29 -8.11
C VAL A 74 0.53 4.14 -7.63
N ASN A 75 1.74 3.67 -7.88
CA ASN A 75 2.99 4.36 -7.58
C ASN A 75 3.76 4.58 -8.87
N MET A 76 4.35 5.75 -9.04
CA MET A 76 5.11 6.11 -10.24
C MET A 76 6.44 6.75 -9.85
N SER A 77 7.46 6.54 -10.68
CA SER A 77 8.74 7.22 -10.56
C SER A 77 9.35 7.45 -11.92
N ALA A 78 10.02 8.58 -12.08
CA ALA A 78 10.80 8.89 -13.26
C ALA A 78 12.21 9.31 -12.83
N ASP A 79 13.23 8.79 -13.50
CA ASP A 79 14.61 9.10 -13.23
C ASP A 79 15.40 9.35 -14.52
N ILE A 80 16.37 10.24 -14.42
CA ILE A 80 17.36 10.51 -15.45
C ILE A 80 18.73 10.20 -14.84
N ARG A 81 19.49 9.34 -15.51
CA ARG A 81 20.84 8.93 -15.15
C ARG A 81 21.83 9.43 -16.19
N LYS A 82 22.90 10.06 -15.71
CA LYS A 82 24.09 10.43 -16.50
C LYS A 82 25.25 9.47 -16.17
N ASN A 83 25.79 8.80 -17.18
CA ASN A 83 27.03 8.04 -17.09
C ASN A 83 28.23 8.99 -17.22
N LEU A 84 29.27 8.81 -16.40
CA LEU A 84 30.41 9.73 -16.29
C LEU A 84 31.68 9.18 -16.97
N GLY A 85 31.53 8.34 -17.99
CA GLY A 85 32.59 7.95 -18.93
C GLY A 85 33.73 7.05 -18.41
N ASN A 86 33.95 6.91 -17.10
CA ASN A 86 34.95 5.98 -16.56
C ASN A 86 34.27 4.92 -15.68
N GLY A 87 33.85 3.80 -16.28
CA GLY A 87 33.24 2.66 -15.59
C GLY A 87 31.78 2.87 -15.18
N ASP A 88 31.36 2.29 -14.06
CA ASP A 88 29.99 2.33 -13.52
C ASP A 88 29.59 3.66 -12.86
N ARG A 89 30.48 4.67 -12.92
CA ARG A 89 30.25 5.99 -12.32
C ARG A 89 29.06 6.68 -12.96
N ALA A 90 28.09 7.00 -12.13
CA ALA A 90 26.86 7.62 -12.60
C ALA A 90 26.30 8.59 -11.58
N PHE A 91 25.64 9.61 -12.11
CA PHE A 91 24.79 10.52 -11.35
C PHE A 91 23.35 10.32 -11.78
N SER A 92 22.41 10.33 -10.85
CA SER A 92 20.98 10.27 -11.18
C SER A 92 20.17 11.29 -10.39
N ILE A 93 19.15 11.81 -11.04
CA ILE A 93 18.10 12.62 -10.44
C ILE A 93 16.78 11.97 -10.81
N GLY A 94 15.89 11.81 -9.84
CA GLY A 94 14.57 11.28 -10.09
C GLY A 94 13.51 11.92 -9.21
N VAL A 95 12.27 11.74 -9.65
CA VAL A 95 11.07 12.10 -8.91
C VAL A 95 10.21 10.87 -8.72
N TYR A 96 9.43 10.86 -7.65
CA TYR A 96 8.48 9.78 -7.39
C TYR A 96 7.19 10.32 -6.79
N ALA A 97 6.13 9.56 -7.00
CA ALA A 97 4.83 9.75 -6.37
C ALA A 97 4.26 8.38 -5.98
N ASN A 98 3.96 8.21 -4.70
CA ASN A 98 3.27 7.07 -4.13
C ASN A 98 1.78 7.40 -3.99
N ASN A 99 0.91 6.43 -4.23
CA ASN A 99 -0.54 6.62 -4.22
C ASN A 99 -0.99 7.80 -5.12
N VAL A 100 -0.55 7.79 -6.39
CA VAL A 100 -0.78 8.87 -7.36
C VAL A 100 -2.28 9.18 -7.57
N THR A 101 -3.14 8.18 -7.32
CA THR A 101 -4.61 8.30 -7.40
C THR A 101 -5.26 8.86 -6.13
N ASP A 102 -4.47 9.28 -5.14
CA ASP A 102 -4.91 9.73 -3.80
C ASP A 102 -5.97 8.81 -3.18
N THR A 103 -5.77 7.50 -3.35
CA THR A 103 -6.76 6.51 -2.92
C THR A 103 -6.73 6.40 -1.41
N ARG A 104 -7.85 6.75 -0.78
CA ARG A 104 -8.03 6.64 0.66
C ARG A 104 -8.38 5.21 1.05
N TYR A 105 -7.54 4.61 1.89
CA TYR A 105 -7.77 3.32 2.52
C TYR A 105 -7.39 3.40 4.00
N PHE A 106 -7.72 2.36 4.77
CA PHE A 106 -7.45 2.35 6.20
C PHE A 106 -6.34 1.34 6.51
N TYR A 107 -5.44 1.69 7.44
CA TYR A 107 -4.50 0.73 8.03
C TYR A 107 -5.14 -0.07 9.15
N GLN A 108 -6.09 0.56 9.85
CA GLN A 108 -6.82 -0.02 10.96
C GLN A 108 -8.20 0.62 11.07
N LYS A 109 -9.19 -0.19 11.40
CA LYS A 109 -10.52 0.24 11.85
C LYS A 109 -10.90 -0.54 13.09
N ASN A 110 -10.99 0.12 14.24
CA ASN A 110 -11.25 -0.49 15.53
C ASN A 110 -12.52 0.10 16.15
N THR A 111 -13.35 -0.76 16.76
CA THR A 111 -14.55 -0.34 17.52
C THR A 111 -14.34 -0.44 19.04
N GLN A 112 -13.16 -0.86 19.50
CA GLN A 112 -12.80 -1.01 20.92
C GLN A 112 -12.05 0.21 21.49
N ALA A 113 -12.21 1.41 20.91
CA ALA A 113 -11.69 2.60 21.55
C ALA A 113 -12.62 3.02 22.69
N THR A 114 -12.06 3.51 23.81
CA THR A 114 -12.77 3.87 25.05
C THR A 114 -13.96 4.82 24.83
N PHE A 115 -13.97 5.58 23.72
CA PHE A 115 -15.06 6.49 23.33
C PHE A 115 -15.43 6.40 21.83
N GLY A 116 -15.53 5.20 21.25
CA GLY A 116 -16.19 5.00 19.96
C GLY A 116 -15.34 4.33 18.87
N LEU A 117 -15.60 4.68 17.61
CA LEU A 117 -14.88 4.17 16.43
C LEU A 117 -13.52 4.86 16.30
N SER A 118 -12.46 4.09 16.09
CA SER A 118 -11.11 4.59 15.82
C SER A 118 -10.62 4.04 14.48
N ASP A 119 -10.36 4.95 13.54
CA ASP A 119 -9.90 4.65 12.20
C ASP A 119 -8.53 5.30 11.97
N ILE A 120 -7.56 4.52 11.49
CA ILE A 120 -6.26 5.03 11.02
C ILE A 120 -6.30 5.02 9.50
N VAL A 121 -6.42 6.21 8.91
CA VAL A 121 -6.37 6.40 7.47
C VAL A 121 -4.92 6.25 7.01
N ALA A 122 -4.73 5.55 5.91
CA ALA A 122 -3.42 5.37 5.31
C ALA A 122 -2.92 6.65 4.63
N GLU A 123 -1.62 6.65 4.31
CA GLU A 123 -0.96 7.81 3.76
C GLU A 123 -1.64 8.28 2.46
N PRO A 124 -1.93 9.60 2.35
CA PRO A 124 -2.41 10.18 1.09
C PRO A 124 -1.31 10.13 0.02
N ILE A 125 -1.55 10.75 -1.14
CA ILE A 125 -0.51 10.93 -2.14
C ILE A 125 0.78 11.50 -1.52
N GLY A 126 1.91 10.84 -1.75
CA GLY A 126 3.22 11.25 -1.25
C GLY A 126 4.23 11.35 -2.38
N TYR A 127 4.94 12.48 -2.50
CA TYR A 127 5.87 12.70 -3.59
C TYR A 127 7.22 13.21 -3.08
N GLY A 128 8.26 13.05 -3.90
CA GLY A 128 9.59 13.54 -3.54
C GLY A 128 10.58 13.47 -4.68
N VAL A 129 11.76 14.02 -4.40
CA VAL A 129 12.93 14.03 -5.28
C VAL A 129 13.98 13.10 -4.70
N ARG A 130 14.72 12.42 -5.56
CA ARG A 130 15.85 11.56 -5.19
C ARG A 130 17.06 11.93 -6.03
N THR A 131 18.22 11.97 -5.40
CA THR A 131 19.50 12.12 -6.08
C THR A 131 20.41 10.99 -5.64
N SER A 132 21.23 10.47 -6.55
CA SER A 132 22.19 9.42 -6.23
C SER A 132 23.46 9.59 -7.06
N ILE A 133 24.61 9.36 -6.42
CA ILE A 133 25.93 9.34 -7.03
C ILE A 133 26.51 7.95 -6.77
N THR A 134 26.96 7.29 -7.83
CA THR A 134 27.69 6.01 -7.78
C THR A 134 29.16 6.28 -8.16
N PHE A 135 30.08 5.86 -7.30
CA PHE A 135 31.53 6.06 -7.42
C PHE A 135 32.24 4.85 -8.01
#